data_AF-A0A9P4GZ54-F1
#
_entry.id   AF-A0A9P4GZ54-F1
#
_cell.length_a   1.000
_cell.length_b   1.000
_cell.length_c   1.000
_cell.angle_alpha   90.00
_cell.angle_beta   90.00
_cell.angle_gamma   90.00
#
_symmetry.space_group_name_H-M   'P 1'
#
loop_
_entity.id
_entity.type
_entity.pdbx_description
1 polymer ?
#
loop_
_entity_poly.entity_id
_entity_poly.type
_entity_poly.pdbx_seq_one_letter_code
_entity_poly.pdbx_strand_id
1 'polypeptide(L)'
;MAPILQARKLDGGAPNTDALSIFYIIVAIVYTIILAAELYVLNRYRSTFSIRIRSLKVVVSAITLLHVYLVLVLLVYPWNGKFPCEAEFWIMSVFLPSGMAVFQACNAKVLTAYESQRRLRRNFLEGARKKRLSYTLKGFWEAWVDLDAARKVYVGSICGMIISLIPTIILFFGSRRFHPAFGFFGVGSDHGTFKCRRGFEWVPSIFVQLFWTVVVGPWILWKIRHIQDVHSWAWQTRLAIIAGLPGTPLWIAFTFSNLVEIKNINGYFAPAGWFLPSLVVCQQVLIIIPLRKTLRLQRGRQAPQTSETDSLTSTQSSMSGKSTTVVFSKELKSKASMQALEFSIQHSIEPLIAWAAAREFTAENIIFLREVRNFKKKWSPLNTVSTAQRRQMFNEASLIFFTLINPFTAESPINIEYKIFKKLQATFAGVEFDPYMPRSKTPDNLKSPILRENVVCPWEDTLSRPTSIDSNHTTSSTSSTRSIVPSEFTDEIFDAAFESIKYLVFTNTWPRYVDAELTSKA
;
A
#
# COMPACT_ATOMS: atom_id res chain seq x y z
N MET A 1 -4.15 24.25 46.90
CA MET A 1 -4.00 22.93 47.55
C MET A 1 -3.61 21.91 46.49
N ALA A 2 -2.43 21.28 46.61
CA ALA A 2 -2.07 20.18 45.74
C ALA A 2 -3.08 19.03 45.95
N PRO A 3 -3.60 18.38 44.89
CA PRO A 3 -4.57 17.32 45.05
C PRO A 3 -3.95 16.18 45.85
N ILE A 4 -4.61 15.76 46.93
CA ILE A 4 -4.23 14.59 47.73
C ILE A 4 -4.39 13.36 46.82
N LEU A 5 -3.27 12.75 46.46
CA LEU A 5 -3.22 11.63 45.51
C LEU A 5 -3.47 10.30 46.23
N GLN A 6 -4.67 9.72 46.08
CA GLN A 6 -5.01 8.38 46.56
C GLN A 6 -4.64 7.29 45.53
N ALA A 7 -4.17 6.13 46.00
CA ALA A 7 -3.91 4.93 45.19
C ALA A 7 -5.23 4.34 44.62
N ARG A 8 -5.18 3.67 43.46
CA ARG A 8 -6.36 2.94 42.93
C ARG A 8 -6.57 1.67 43.75
N LYS A 9 -7.79 1.12 43.72
CA LYS A 9 -8.09 -0.17 44.35
C LYS A 9 -7.38 -1.36 43.68
N LEU A 10 -6.93 -1.20 42.42
CA LEU A 10 -6.25 -2.22 41.60
C LEU A 10 -4.72 -2.25 41.73
N ASP A 11 -4.20 -1.57 42.75
CA ASP A 11 -2.80 -1.21 42.88
C ASP A 11 -2.25 -1.85 44.16
N GLY A 12 -2.33 -3.19 44.26
CA GLY A 12 -1.71 -3.96 45.34
C GLY A 12 -2.66 -4.98 45.98
N GLY A 13 -2.13 -6.18 46.23
CA GLY A 13 -2.86 -7.28 46.87
C GLY A 13 -2.62 -8.64 46.19
N ALA A 14 -3.38 -9.64 46.59
CA ALA A 14 -3.46 -10.91 45.87
C ALA A 14 -4.19 -10.72 44.52
N PRO A 15 -3.89 -11.56 43.50
CA PRO A 15 -4.65 -11.57 42.26
C PRO A 15 -6.16 -11.67 42.51
N ASN A 16 -6.95 -10.95 41.72
CA ASN A 16 -8.40 -11.06 41.80
C ASN A 16 -8.81 -12.43 41.22
N THR A 17 -9.56 -13.23 41.97
CA THR A 17 -10.05 -14.55 41.57
C THR A 17 -11.58 -14.60 41.49
N ASP A 18 -12.21 -13.44 41.45
CA ASP A 18 -13.66 -13.27 41.34
C ASP A 18 -14.16 -13.55 39.91
N ALA A 19 -15.48 -13.64 39.76
CA ALA A 19 -16.11 -13.94 38.46
C ALA A 19 -15.71 -12.94 37.36
N LEU A 20 -15.45 -11.67 37.71
CA LEU A 20 -15.05 -10.65 36.74
C LEU A 20 -13.61 -10.89 36.22
N SER A 21 -12.70 -11.31 37.09
CA SER A 21 -11.35 -11.72 36.69
C SER A 21 -11.36 -12.90 35.72
N ILE A 22 -12.16 -13.92 36.04
CA ILE A 22 -12.38 -15.08 35.16
C ILE A 22 -12.95 -14.64 33.81
N PHE A 23 -13.91 -13.72 33.80
CA PHE A 23 -14.48 -13.16 32.57
C PHE A 23 -13.41 -12.49 31.69
N TYR A 24 -12.57 -11.61 32.24
CA TYR A 24 -11.50 -10.96 31.46
C TYR A 24 -10.50 -11.96 30.87
N ILE A 25 -10.12 -13.00 31.63
CA ILE A 25 -9.21 -14.05 31.16
C ILE A 25 -9.86 -14.86 30.02
N ILE A 26 -11.12 -15.27 30.18
CA ILE A 26 -11.86 -16.00 29.13
C ILE A 26 -11.97 -15.15 27.87
N VAL A 27 -12.33 -13.86 27.98
CA VAL A 27 -12.40 -12.95 26.83
C VAL A 27 -11.05 -12.84 26.13
N ALA A 28 -9.94 -12.72 26.87
CA ALA A 28 -8.60 -12.65 26.29
C ALA A 28 -8.25 -13.95 25.53
N ILE A 29 -8.55 -15.12 26.11
CA ILE A 29 -8.28 -16.43 25.48
C ILE A 29 -9.13 -16.61 24.23
N VAL A 30 -10.45 -16.43 24.34
CA VAL A 30 -11.39 -16.60 23.23
C VAL A 30 -11.04 -15.65 22.07
N TYR A 31 -10.77 -14.37 22.37
CA TYR A 31 -10.38 -13.42 21.34
C TYR A 31 -9.05 -13.78 20.67
N THR A 32 -8.07 -14.28 21.43
CA THR A 32 -6.79 -14.77 20.88
C THR A 32 -7.01 -15.95 19.92
N ILE A 33 -7.89 -16.90 20.27
CA ILE A 33 -8.21 -18.05 19.41
C ILE A 33 -8.89 -17.59 18.12
N ILE A 34 -9.87 -16.67 18.21
CA ILE A 34 -10.55 -16.10 17.05
C ILE A 34 -9.53 -15.43 16.13
N LEU A 35 -8.69 -14.55 16.67
CA LEU A 35 -7.68 -13.82 15.92
C LEU A 35 -6.65 -14.77 15.25
N ALA A 36 -6.25 -15.83 15.94
CA ALA A 36 -5.34 -16.84 15.39
C ALA A 36 -5.98 -17.60 14.22
N ALA A 37 -7.26 -17.97 14.33
CA ALA A 37 -8.02 -18.60 13.25
C ALA A 37 -8.17 -17.66 12.04
N GLU A 38 -8.48 -16.38 12.28
CA GLU A 38 -8.59 -15.36 11.24
C GLU A 38 -7.26 -15.14 10.51
N LEU A 39 -6.14 -15.06 11.24
CA LEU A 39 -4.80 -14.97 10.67
C LEU A 39 -4.41 -16.21 9.86
N TYR A 40 -4.80 -17.40 10.33
CA TYR A 40 -4.58 -18.65 9.59
C TYR A 40 -5.31 -18.63 8.24
N VAL A 41 -6.57 -18.22 8.22
CA VAL A 41 -7.36 -18.07 6.97
C VAL A 41 -6.73 -17.01 6.06
N LEU A 42 -6.27 -15.88 6.61
CA LEU A 42 -5.58 -14.83 5.85
C LEU A 42 -4.30 -15.35 5.20
N ASN A 43 -3.51 -16.17 5.92
CA ASN A 43 -2.32 -16.80 5.38
C ASN A 43 -2.64 -17.83 4.29
N ARG A 44 -3.74 -18.58 4.40
CA ARG A 44 -4.19 -19.51 3.36
C ARG A 44 -4.48 -18.79 2.03
N TYR A 45 -5.07 -17.60 2.11
CA TYR A 45 -5.42 -16.78 0.93
C TYR A 45 -4.34 -15.76 0.52
N ARG A 46 -3.11 -15.88 1.04
CA ARG A 46 -2.00 -14.92 0.82
C ARG A 46 -1.66 -14.61 -0.63
N SER A 47 -1.97 -15.52 -1.57
CA SER A 47 -1.73 -15.34 -3.00
C SER A 47 -2.70 -14.34 -3.64
N THR A 48 -3.81 -14.01 -2.98
CA THR A 48 -4.81 -13.09 -3.50
C THR A 48 -4.29 -11.66 -3.49
N PHE A 49 -4.53 -10.93 -4.58
CA PHE A 49 -4.05 -9.57 -4.79
C PHE A 49 -4.35 -8.62 -3.61
N SER A 50 -5.58 -8.65 -3.07
CA SER A 50 -6.01 -7.78 -1.97
C SER A 50 -5.22 -7.95 -0.67
N ILE A 51 -4.59 -9.12 -0.46
CA ILE A 51 -3.74 -9.41 0.70
C ILE A 51 -2.27 -9.09 0.36
N ARG A 52 -1.82 -9.45 -0.85
CA ARG A 52 -0.44 -9.20 -1.32
C ARG A 52 -0.07 -7.73 -1.28
N ILE A 53 -0.97 -6.83 -1.69
CA ILE A 53 -0.74 -5.38 -1.69
C ILE A 53 -0.45 -4.80 -0.30
N ARG A 54 -1.09 -5.36 0.74
CA ARG A 54 -0.92 -4.93 2.14
C ARG A 54 0.30 -5.54 2.81
N SER A 55 0.94 -6.54 2.19
CA SER A 55 2.06 -7.31 2.72
C SER A 55 1.74 -8.01 4.05
N LEU A 56 1.51 -9.32 3.98
CA LEU A 56 1.14 -10.15 5.13
C LEU A 56 2.07 -9.97 6.35
N LYS A 57 3.38 -9.83 6.14
CA LYS A 57 4.36 -9.63 7.22
C LYS A 57 4.09 -8.35 8.04
N VAL A 58 3.68 -7.26 7.38
CA VAL A 58 3.42 -5.97 8.03
C VAL A 58 2.08 -6.05 8.78
N VAL A 59 1.08 -6.68 8.17
CA VAL A 59 -0.24 -6.91 8.80
C VAL A 59 -0.11 -7.78 10.06
N VAL A 60 0.61 -8.90 9.99
CA VAL A 60 0.86 -9.79 11.14
C VAL A 60 1.64 -9.05 12.23
N SER A 61 2.66 -8.26 11.87
CA SER A 61 3.41 -7.44 12.83
C SER A 61 2.51 -6.43 13.55
N ALA A 62 1.69 -5.68 12.82
CA ALA A 62 0.75 -4.73 13.41
C ALA A 62 -0.23 -5.42 14.37
N ILE A 63 -0.84 -6.52 13.92
CA ILE A 63 -1.81 -7.27 14.73
C ILE A 63 -1.16 -7.83 15.98
N THR A 64 0.04 -8.40 15.87
CA THR A 64 0.75 -8.97 17.03
C THR A 64 1.04 -7.90 18.09
N LEU A 65 1.56 -6.73 17.68
CA LEU A 65 1.83 -5.63 18.59
C LEU A 65 0.56 -5.11 19.28
N LEU A 66 -0.52 -4.92 18.52
CA LEU A 66 -1.80 -4.46 19.05
C LEU A 66 -2.46 -5.52 19.96
N HIS A 67 -2.32 -6.79 19.63
CA HIS A 67 -2.89 -7.92 20.38
C HIS A 67 -2.20 -8.13 21.71
N VAL A 68 -0.85 -8.08 21.74
CA VAL A 68 -0.09 -8.12 23.00
C VAL A 68 -0.58 -7.03 23.94
N TYR A 69 -0.77 -5.81 23.44
CA TYR A 69 -1.27 -4.72 24.26
C TYR A 69 -2.72 -4.95 24.74
N LEU A 70 -3.61 -5.45 23.87
CA LEU A 70 -4.98 -5.80 24.24
C LEU A 70 -5.02 -6.83 25.38
N VAL A 71 -4.22 -7.89 25.29
CA VAL A 71 -4.13 -8.93 26.33
C VAL A 71 -3.62 -8.32 27.64
N LEU A 72 -2.56 -7.50 27.60
CA LEU A 72 -2.03 -6.86 28.80
C LEU A 72 -3.07 -5.97 29.48
N VAL A 73 -3.87 -5.21 28.73
CA VAL A 73 -4.95 -4.37 29.27
C VAL A 73 -6.04 -5.21 29.94
N LEU A 74 -6.45 -6.33 29.33
CA LEU A 74 -7.43 -7.25 29.93
C LEU A 74 -6.92 -7.91 31.22
N LEU A 75 -5.61 -8.16 31.32
CA LEU A 75 -5.00 -8.80 32.48
C LEU A 75 -4.69 -7.85 33.65
N VAL A 76 -4.81 -6.53 33.47
CA VAL A 76 -4.58 -5.54 34.56
C VAL A 76 -5.49 -5.82 35.77
N TYR A 77 -6.77 -6.12 35.53
CA TYR A 77 -7.72 -6.40 36.62
C TYR A 77 -7.43 -7.73 37.34
N PRO A 78 -7.27 -8.89 36.64
CA PRO A 78 -6.85 -10.14 37.26
C PRO A 78 -5.56 -10.05 38.08
N TRP A 79 -4.56 -9.32 37.58
CA TRP A 79 -3.25 -9.23 38.23
C TRP A 79 -3.19 -8.31 39.44
N ASN A 80 -4.19 -7.44 39.64
CA ASN A 80 -4.40 -6.62 40.84
C ASN A 80 -3.10 -6.06 41.47
N GLY A 81 -2.38 -5.24 40.72
CA GLY A 81 -1.17 -4.57 41.22
C GLY A 81 0.13 -5.38 41.09
N LYS A 82 0.10 -6.64 40.64
CA LYS A 82 1.31 -7.36 40.21
C LYS A 82 1.90 -6.83 38.91
N PHE A 83 1.13 -6.04 38.15
CA PHE A 83 1.60 -5.40 36.94
C PHE A 83 2.36 -4.10 37.28
N PRO A 84 3.69 -4.05 37.08
CA PRO A 84 4.49 -2.92 37.51
C PRO A 84 4.17 -1.68 36.67
N CYS A 85 4.12 -0.52 37.33
CA CYS A 85 3.84 0.74 36.63
C CYS A 85 4.92 1.12 35.61
N GLU A 86 6.15 0.67 35.82
CA GLU A 86 7.26 0.80 34.87
C GLU A 86 6.92 0.12 33.54
N ALA A 87 6.37 -1.10 33.58
CA ALA A 87 5.92 -1.80 32.37
C ALA A 87 4.79 -1.05 31.68
N GLU A 88 3.81 -0.54 32.44
CA GLU A 88 2.72 0.30 31.89
C GLU A 88 3.26 1.51 31.12
N PHE A 89 4.29 2.18 31.67
CA PHE A 89 4.93 3.33 31.04
C PHE A 89 5.58 2.96 29.70
N TRP A 90 6.36 1.89 29.66
CA TRP A 90 7.00 1.42 28.42
C TRP A 90 5.99 1.00 27.36
N ILE A 91 4.94 0.30 27.76
CA ILE A 91 3.89 -0.18 26.86
C ILE A 91 3.13 0.99 26.23
N MET A 92 2.76 1.99 27.03
CA MET A 92 2.04 3.17 26.55
C MET A 92 2.90 4.09 25.70
N SER A 93 4.18 4.23 26.03
CA SER A 93 5.10 5.18 25.38
C SER A 93 5.73 4.62 24.10
N VAL A 94 5.89 3.30 24.00
CA VAL A 94 6.60 2.65 22.88
C VAL A 94 5.71 1.66 22.14
N PHE A 95 5.13 0.68 22.83
CA PHE A 95 4.42 -0.42 22.16
C PHE A 95 3.14 0.04 21.45
N LEU A 96 2.28 0.79 22.13
CA LEU A 96 1.02 1.28 21.55
C LEU A 96 1.27 2.20 20.34
N PRO A 97 2.14 3.23 20.43
CA PRO A 97 2.55 4.02 19.27
C PRO A 97 3.16 3.20 18.14
N SER A 98 3.99 2.19 18.45
CA SER A 98 4.56 1.30 17.44
C SER A 98 3.48 0.53 16.70
N GLY A 99 2.53 -0.08 17.42
CA GLY A 99 1.42 -0.81 16.83
C GLY A 99 0.57 0.06 15.91
N MET A 100 0.27 1.30 16.34
CA MET A 100 -0.46 2.27 15.52
C MET A 100 0.35 2.75 14.31
N ALA A 101 1.66 2.94 14.45
CA ALA A 101 2.53 3.31 13.33
C ALA A 101 2.57 2.22 12.26
N VAL A 102 2.74 0.95 12.66
CA VAL A 102 2.73 -0.19 11.72
C VAL A 102 1.34 -0.37 11.09
N PHE A 103 0.26 -0.13 11.83
CA PHE A 103 -1.11 -0.08 11.28
C PHE A 103 -1.23 0.99 10.19
N GLN A 104 -0.76 2.23 10.43
CA GLN A 104 -0.81 3.29 9.43
C GLN A 104 0.12 3.01 8.23
N ALA A 105 1.25 2.34 8.44
CA ALA A 105 2.11 1.88 7.37
C ALA A 105 1.39 0.90 6.44
N CYS A 106 0.54 0.01 6.97
CA CYS A 106 -0.30 -0.88 6.14
C CYS A 106 -1.23 -0.09 5.22
N ASN A 107 -1.87 0.97 5.74
CA ASN A 107 -2.75 1.84 4.94
C ASN A 107 -1.97 2.60 3.87
N ALA A 108 -0.77 3.09 4.20
CA ALA A 108 0.09 3.84 3.29
C ALA A 108 0.64 2.99 2.12
N LYS A 109 0.80 1.67 2.29
CA LYS A 109 1.18 0.77 1.18
C LYS A 109 0.15 0.73 0.07
N VAL A 110 -1.13 0.67 0.43
CA VAL A 110 -2.22 0.72 -0.56
C VAL A 110 -2.22 2.08 -1.28
N LEU A 111 -1.87 3.16 -0.57
CA LEU A 111 -1.76 4.51 -1.16
C LEU A 111 -0.67 4.59 -2.19
N THR A 112 0.46 3.97 -1.90
CA THR A 112 1.59 3.92 -2.83
C THR A 112 1.24 3.16 -4.10
N ALA A 113 0.56 2.02 -3.97
CA ALA A 113 0.10 1.27 -5.14
C ALA A 113 -0.88 2.08 -6.00
N TYR A 114 -1.82 2.79 -5.37
CA TYR A 114 -2.73 3.70 -6.08
C TYR A 114 -1.99 4.85 -6.77
N GLU A 115 -1.08 5.52 -6.07
CA GLU A 115 -0.30 6.64 -6.62
C GLU A 115 0.58 6.19 -7.79
N SER A 116 1.20 5.01 -7.69
CA SER A 116 1.97 4.37 -8.75
C SER A 116 1.13 4.14 -10.00
N GLN A 117 -0.05 3.54 -9.85
CA GLN A 117 -0.96 3.28 -10.97
C GLN A 117 -1.51 4.58 -11.59
N ARG A 118 -1.73 5.61 -10.78
CA ARG A 118 -2.11 6.94 -11.25
C ARG A 118 -1.00 7.62 -12.05
N ARG A 119 0.26 7.51 -11.62
CA ARG A 119 1.43 8.00 -12.38
C ARG A 119 1.53 7.27 -13.70
N LEU A 120 1.47 5.93 -13.67
CA LEU A 120 1.57 5.08 -14.85
C LEU A 120 0.50 5.44 -15.91
N ARG A 121 -0.75 5.66 -15.48
CA ARG A 121 -1.83 6.13 -16.35
C ARG A 121 -1.55 7.51 -16.96
N ARG A 122 -1.05 8.46 -16.17
CA ARG A 122 -0.77 9.83 -16.64
C ARG A 122 0.36 9.83 -17.65
N ASN A 123 1.47 9.19 -17.29
CA ASN A 123 2.63 9.01 -18.14
C ASN A 123 3.43 7.82 -17.63
N PHE A 124 3.52 6.76 -18.42
CA PHE A 124 4.19 5.53 -17.99
C PHE A 124 5.70 5.69 -17.79
N LEU A 125 6.30 6.76 -18.34
CA LEU A 125 7.71 7.10 -18.14
C LEU A 125 7.97 7.75 -16.78
N GLU A 126 6.96 8.36 -16.13
CA GLU A 126 7.16 9.06 -14.85
C GLU A 126 7.72 8.18 -13.75
N GLY A 127 7.29 6.91 -13.71
CA GLY A 127 7.80 5.95 -12.72
C GLY A 127 9.27 5.62 -12.88
N ALA A 128 9.79 5.72 -14.10
CA ALA A 128 11.17 5.41 -14.42
C ALA A 128 12.10 6.64 -14.29
N ARG A 129 11.54 7.85 -14.19
CA ARG A 129 12.26 9.12 -14.03
C ARG A 129 12.76 9.28 -12.59
N LYS A 130 14.07 9.45 -12.43
CA LYS A 130 14.73 9.72 -11.14
C LYS A 130 15.35 11.12 -11.14
N LYS A 131 15.29 11.78 -9.98
CA LYS A 131 16.05 13.00 -9.72
C LYS A 131 17.29 12.65 -8.89
N ARG A 132 18.40 13.35 -9.12
CA ARG A 132 19.61 13.20 -8.29
C ARG A 132 19.40 13.91 -6.96
N LEU A 133 19.82 13.28 -5.87
CA LEU A 133 19.75 13.90 -4.55
C LEU A 133 20.71 15.09 -4.49
N SER A 134 20.21 16.23 -4.03
CA SER A 134 21.02 17.39 -3.69
C SER A 134 21.23 17.41 -2.17
N TYR A 135 22.48 17.42 -1.71
CA TYR A 135 22.83 17.48 -0.28
C TYR A 135 22.65 18.89 0.32
N THR A 136 21.61 19.59 -0.10
CA THR A 136 21.19 20.90 0.43
C THR A 136 19.90 20.74 1.22
N LEU A 137 19.62 21.63 2.18
CA LEU A 137 18.36 21.59 2.96
C LEU A 137 17.12 21.56 2.06
N LYS A 138 17.13 22.38 1.00
CA LYS A 138 16.08 22.39 -0.03
C LYS A 138 16.02 21.05 -0.77
N GLY A 139 17.17 20.47 -1.13
CA GLY A 139 17.26 19.16 -1.76
C GLY A 139 16.72 18.02 -0.89
N PHE A 140 16.94 18.04 0.43
CA PHE A 140 16.34 17.08 1.35
C PHE A 140 14.83 17.26 1.46
N TRP A 141 14.33 18.49 1.45
CA TRP A 141 12.89 18.76 1.46
C TRP A 141 12.21 18.32 0.16
N GLU A 142 12.81 18.60 -0.99
CA GLU A 142 12.35 18.09 -2.29
C GLU A 142 12.38 16.56 -2.33
N ALA A 143 13.45 15.93 -1.83
CA ALA A 143 13.53 14.48 -1.73
C ALA A 143 12.42 13.90 -0.83
N TRP A 144 12.12 14.55 0.29
CA TRP A 144 11.02 14.16 1.16
C TRP A 144 9.67 14.28 0.46
N VAL A 145 9.44 15.37 -0.29
CA VAL A 145 8.21 15.58 -1.06
C VAL A 145 8.05 14.54 -2.17
N ASP A 146 9.15 14.12 -2.80
CA ASP A 146 9.15 13.14 -3.89
C ASP A 146 9.05 11.67 -3.42
N LEU A 147 9.22 11.39 -2.11
CA LEU A 147 9.04 10.02 -1.58
C LEU A 147 7.59 9.51 -1.77
N ASP A 148 7.47 8.21 -2.06
CA ASP A 148 6.19 7.51 -2.05
C ASP A 148 5.48 7.63 -0.69
N ALA A 149 4.15 7.60 -0.68
CA ALA A 149 3.37 7.70 0.55
C ALA A 149 3.77 6.67 1.62
N ALA A 150 4.00 5.41 1.25
CA ALA A 150 4.45 4.38 2.17
C ALA A 150 5.83 4.68 2.73
N ARG A 151 6.76 5.15 1.88
CA ARG A 151 8.12 5.51 2.33
C ARG A 151 8.08 6.71 3.28
N LYS A 152 7.25 7.72 3.01
CA LYS A 152 7.01 8.84 3.92
C LYS A 152 6.49 8.36 5.28
N VAL A 153 5.51 7.46 5.28
CA VAL A 153 4.97 6.90 6.53
C VAL A 153 6.00 6.00 7.22
N TYR A 154 6.79 5.20 6.51
CA TYR A 154 7.85 4.37 7.10
C TYR A 154 8.96 5.21 7.73
N VAL A 155 9.55 6.15 6.97
CA VAL A 155 10.61 7.01 7.48
C VAL A 155 10.04 7.90 8.59
N GLY A 156 8.84 8.45 8.42
CA GLY A 156 8.15 9.20 9.45
C GLY A 156 7.88 8.38 10.72
N SER A 157 7.54 7.10 10.59
CA SER A 157 7.37 6.17 11.72
C SER A 157 8.69 5.91 12.43
N ILE A 158 9.77 5.65 11.69
CA ILE A 158 11.10 5.41 12.28
C ILE A 158 11.60 6.67 13.00
N CYS A 159 11.55 7.84 12.33
CA CYS A 159 11.92 9.11 12.94
C CYS A 159 11.06 9.41 14.16
N GLY A 160 9.74 9.22 14.06
CA GLY A 160 8.80 9.42 15.17
C GLY A 160 9.09 8.50 16.36
N MET A 161 9.43 7.24 16.10
CA MET A 161 9.84 6.28 17.12
C MET A 161 11.17 6.66 17.78
N ILE A 162 12.13 7.20 17.05
CA ILE A 162 13.40 7.69 17.62
C ILE A 162 13.13 8.93 18.49
N ILE A 163 12.35 9.88 17.95
CA ILE A 163 11.96 11.12 18.65
C ILE A 163 11.13 10.81 19.89
N SER A 164 10.34 9.73 19.92
CA SER A 164 9.61 9.32 21.12
C SER A 164 10.47 8.52 22.09
N LEU A 165 11.34 7.64 21.59
CA LEU A 165 12.14 6.74 22.43
C LEU A 165 13.20 7.50 23.25
N ILE A 166 13.92 8.45 22.66
CA ILE A 166 14.98 9.19 23.36
C ILE A 166 14.44 9.95 24.58
N PRO A 167 13.39 10.79 24.47
CA PRO A 167 12.77 11.42 25.63
C PRO A 167 12.18 10.42 26.61
N THR A 168 11.61 9.32 26.14
CA THR A 168 11.05 8.27 27.01
C THR A 168 12.15 7.66 27.90
N ILE A 169 13.32 7.35 27.33
CA ILE A 169 14.48 6.85 28.08
C ILE A 169 14.94 7.89 29.11
N ILE A 170 15.12 9.14 28.70
CA ILE A 170 15.56 10.23 29.59
C ILE A 170 14.56 10.42 30.73
N LEU A 171 13.25 10.37 30.44
CA LEU A 171 12.21 10.56 31.43
C LEU A 171 12.10 9.39 32.39
N PHE A 172 12.26 8.16 31.89
CA PHE A 172 12.24 6.95 32.70
C PHE A 172 13.40 6.94 33.70
N PHE A 173 14.65 7.06 33.22
CA PHE A 173 15.83 7.00 34.07
C PHE A 173 16.01 8.24 34.95
N GLY A 174 15.56 9.42 34.48
CA GLY A 174 15.73 10.65 35.23
C GLY A 174 14.66 10.91 36.31
N SER A 175 13.50 10.25 36.24
CA SER A 175 12.43 10.48 37.20
C SER A 175 12.63 9.70 38.50
N ARG A 176 12.60 10.41 39.63
CA ARG A 176 12.56 9.88 41.00
C ARG A 176 11.30 9.05 41.28
N ARG A 177 10.29 9.09 40.39
CA ARG A 177 9.07 8.27 40.51
C ARG A 177 9.28 6.83 40.05
N PHE A 178 10.18 6.60 39.09
CA PHE A 178 10.56 5.26 38.64
C PHE A 178 11.83 4.78 39.35
N HIS A 179 12.80 5.68 39.57
CA HIS A 179 14.06 5.35 40.23
C HIS A 179 14.32 6.28 41.42
N PRO A 180 13.78 5.97 42.61
CA PRO A 180 13.92 6.83 43.79
C PRO A 180 15.38 7.02 44.23
N ALA A 181 16.24 6.02 43.96
CA ALA A 181 17.64 6.01 44.40
C ALA A 181 18.55 6.98 43.63
N PHE A 182 18.33 7.18 42.32
CA PHE A 182 19.24 7.96 41.46
C PHE A 182 18.54 8.94 40.51
N GLY A 183 17.21 8.99 40.47
CA GLY A 183 16.48 9.97 39.68
C GLY A 183 16.84 11.41 40.10
N PHE A 184 16.91 12.32 39.13
CA PHE A 184 17.31 13.72 39.37
C PHE A 184 16.13 14.70 39.34
N PHE A 185 14.95 14.31 38.83
CA PHE A 185 13.74 15.15 38.85
C PHE A 185 12.49 14.38 39.28
N GLY A 186 11.43 15.09 39.66
CA GLY A 186 10.18 14.48 40.13
C GLY A 186 10.16 14.24 41.65
N VAL A 187 8.97 13.97 42.19
CA VAL A 187 8.77 13.77 43.63
C VAL A 187 9.20 12.34 43.99
N GLY A 188 10.12 12.20 44.94
CA GLY A 188 10.56 10.89 45.46
C GLY A 188 9.40 10.11 46.09
N SER A 189 9.39 8.80 45.87
CA SER A 189 8.33 7.91 46.34
C SER A 189 8.53 7.51 47.81
N ASP A 190 8.53 8.46 48.75
CA ASP A 190 8.54 8.10 50.18
C ASP A 190 7.22 7.45 50.63
N HIS A 191 6.16 7.54 49.82
CA HIS A 191 4.83 7.04 50.14
C HIS A 191 4.13 6.44 48.91
N GLY A 192 4.46 5.18 48.59
CA GLY A 192 3.65 4.28 47.75
C GLY A 192 4.10 4.09 46.30
N THR A 193 4.28 2.83 45.90
CA THR A 193 4.69 2.28 44.60
C THR A 193 3.77 2.62 43.41
N PHE A 194 2.72 3.42 43.63
CA PHE A 194 1.62 3.64 42.67
C PHE A 194 1.56 5.06 42.09
N LYS A 195 2.42 5.96 42.58
CA LYS A 195 2.49 7.36 42.11
C LYS A 195 3.13 7.52 40.72
N CYS A 196 3.82 6.50 40.22
CA CYS A 196 4.44 6.44 38.88
C CYS A 196 3.44 6.46 37.71
N ARG A 197 2.17 6.11 37.93
CA ARG A 197 1.12 6.06 36.88
C ARG A 197 0.47 7.41 36.57
N ARG A 198 0.90 8.47 37.24
CA ARG A 198 0.47 9.85 37.04
C ARG A 198 1.72 10.71 36.99
N GLY A 199 1.74 11.77 36.20
CA GLY A 199 2.86 12.69 36.17
C GLY A 199 3.07 13.36 34.83
N PHE A 200 3.95 14.37 34.81
CA PHE A 200 4.33 15.06 33.59
C PHE A 200 5.16 14.16 32.66
N GLU A 201 5.78 13.12 33.21
CA GLU A 201 6.54 12.09 32.49
C GLU A 201 5.72 11.41 31.38
N TRP A 202 4.39 11.39 31.51
CA TRP A 202 3.47 10.78 30.55
C TRP A 202 3.07 11.70 29.38
N VAL A 203 3.41 12.99 29.46
CA VAL A 203 2.99 13.99 28.47
C VAL A 203 3.52 13.68 27.05
N PRO A 204 4.79 13.31 26.85
CA PRO A 204 5.27 12.94 25.51
C PRO A 204 4.54 11.72 24.94
N SER A 205 4.24 10.72 25.76
CA SER A 205 3.46 9.55 25.35
C SER A 205 2.07 9.96 24.85
N ILE A 206 1.40 10.88 25.55
CA ILE A 206 0.09 11.41 25.14
C ILE A 206 0.17 12.08 23.77
N PHE A 207 1.16 12.96 23.57
CA PHE A 207 1.33 13.67 22.30
C PHE A 207 1.57 12.70 21.15
N VAL A 208 2.42 11.70 21.34
CA VAL A 208 2.72 10.70 20.30
C VAL A 208 1.48 9.86 19.99
N GLN A 209 0.70 9.45 21.01
CA GLN A 209 -0.54 8.71 20.80
C GLN A 209 -1.59 9.53 20.02
N LEU A 210 -1.76 10.81 20.37
CA LEU A 210 -2.67 11.72 19.66
C LEU A 210 -2.18 12.04 18.25
N PHE A 211 -0.87 12.14 18.03
CA PHE A 211 -0.30 12.45 16.72
C PHE A 211 -0.76 11.45 15.65
N TRP A 212 -0.73 10.15 15.94
CA TRP A 212 -1.14 9.12 14.98
C TRP A 212 -2.63 9.14 14.66
N THR A 213 -3.49 9.42 15.63
CA THR A 213 -4.96 9.36 15.48
C THR A 213 -5.56 10.68 15.02
N VAL A 214 -5.03 11.82 15.47
CA VAL A 214 -5.57 13.17 15.21
C VAL A 214 -4.88 13.84 14.02
N VAL A 215 -3.61 13.55 13.77
CA VAL A 215 -2.87 14.20 12.65
C VAL A 215 -2.73 13.24 11.47
N VAL A 216 -2.07 12.10 11.67
CA VAL A 216 -1.73 11.19 10.56
C VAL A 216 -2.97 10.55 9.95
N GLY A 217 -3.89 10.04 10.77
CA GLY A 217 -5.14 9.44 10.29
C GLY A 217 -5.95 10.38 9.39
N PRO A 218 -6.32 11.58 9.86
CA PRO A 218 -7.03 12.58 9.07
C PRO A 218 -6.24 13.06 7.83
N TRP A 219 -4.92 13.17 7.91
CA TRP A 219 -4.09 13.47 6.74
C TRP A 219 -4.19 12.39 5.65
N ILE A 220 -4.17 11.11 6.02
CA ILE A 220 -4.40 9.99 5.10
C ILE A 220 -5.81 10.10 4.49
N LEU A 221 -6.85 10.34 5.31
CA LEU A 221 -8.22 10.50 4.83
C LEU A 221 -8.37 11.67 3.86
N TRP A 222 -7.73 12.81 4.14
CA TRP A 222 -7.74 13.98 3.27
C TRP A 222 -7.08 13.67 1.92
N LYS A 223 -5.97 12.92 1.94
CA LYS A 223 -5.27 12.52 0.71
C LYS A 223 -6.12 11.60 -0.18
N ILE A 224 -6.94 10.74 0.43
CA ILE A 224 -7.77 9.75 -0.29
C ILE A 224 -9.21 10.21 -0.57
N ARG A 225 -9.61 11.42 -0.19
CA ARG A 225 -11.01 11.89 -0.23
C ARG A 225 -11.70 11.80 -1.61
N HIS A 226 -10.93 11.95 -2.68
CA HIS A 226 -11.41 11.94 -4.05
C HIS A 226 -11.23 10.59 -4.75
N ILE A 227 -10.86 9.55 -4.01
CA ILE A 227 -10.57 8.22 -4.54
C ILE A 227 -11.76 7.30 -4.27
N GLN A 228 -12.24 6.61 -5.31
CA GLN A 228 -13.26 5.58 -5.13
C GLN A 228 -12.68 4.44 -4.28
N ASP A 229 -13.34 4.13 -3.16
CA ASP A 229 -12.85 3.16 -2.18
C ASP A 229 -13.12 1.70 -2.61
N VAL A 230 -12.36 1.23 -3.61
CA VAL A 230 -12.53 -0.12 -4.17
C VAL A 230 -11.97 -1.22 -3.25
N HIS A 231 -11.11 -0.87 -2.30
CA HIS A 231 -10.43 -1.80 -1.40
C HIS A 231 -10.86 -1.66 0.06
N SER A 232 -11.91 -0.88 0.30
CA SER A 232 -12.44 -0.48 1.63
C SER A 232 -11.35 0.08 2.56
N TRP A 233 -10.33 0.73 2.00
CA TRP A 233 -9.18 1.28 2.73
C TRP A 233 -9.48 2.59 3.45
N ALA A 234 -10.39 3.40 2.90
CA ALA A 234 -10.80 4.66 3.49
C ALA A 234 -11.76 4.32 4.62
N TRP A 235 -12.64 3.33 4.41
CA TRP A 235 -13.46 2.77 5.47
C TRP A 235 -12.62 2.18 6.62
N GLN A 236 -11.58 1.39 6.31
CA GLN A 236 -10.63 0.86 7.29
C GLN A 236 -10.04 1.98 8.15
N THR A 237 -9.57 3.06 7.51
CA THR A 237 -8.94 4.21 8.18
C THR A 237 -9.97 5.01 9.00
N ARG A 238 -11.18 5.23 8.47
CA ARG A 238 -12.28 5.92 9.18
C ARG A 238 -12.68 5.18 10.45
N LEU A 239 -12.90 3.87 10.36
CA LEU A 239 -13.27 3.05 11.52
C LEU A 239 -12.19 3.09 12.61
N ALA A 240 -10.92 2.99 12.21
CA ALA A 240 -9.80 3.08 13.14
C ALA A 240 -9.72 4.45 13.85
N ILE A 241 -9.95 5.55 13.12
CA ILE A 241 -9.96 6.91 13.70
C ILE A 241 -11.14 7.06 14.65
N ILE A 242 -12.35 6.68 14.24
CA ILE A 242 -13.55 6.78 15.08
C ILE A 242 -13.38 5.98 16.38
N ALA A 243 -12.82 4.77 16.30
CA ALA A 243 -12.60 3.93 17.47
C ALA A 243 -11.42 4.41 18.33
N GLY A 244 -10.40 5.05 17.74
CA GLY A 244 -9.20 5.53 18.42
C GLY A 244 -9.33 6.90 19.08
N LEU A 245 -10.15 7.79 18.52
CA LEU A 245 -10.27 9.19 18.96
C LEU A 245 -10.71 9.32 20.44
N PRO A 246 -11.64 8.49 20.97
CA PRO A 246 -12.03 8.56 22.38
C PRO A 246 -10.97 8.01 23.35
N GLY A 247 -10.05 7.15 22.89
CA GLY A 247 -9.17 6.36 23.76
C GLY A 247 -8.30 7.21 24.67
N THR A 248 -7.49 8.11 24.10
CA THR A 248 -6.57 8.97 24.88
C THR A 248 -7.31 9.99 25.76
N PRO A 249 -8.34 10.71 25.30
CA PRO A 249 -9.13 11.59 26.17
C PRO A 249 -9.78 10.87 27.35
N LEU A 250 -10.38 9.69 27.13
CA LEU A 250 -10.99 8.90 28.21
C LEU A 250 -9.94 8.34 29.16
N TRP A 251 -8.81 7.87 28.65
CA TRP A 251 -7.69 7.44 29.48
C TRP A 251 -7.19 8.57 30.40
N ILE A 252 -7.01 9.79 29.87
CA ILE A 252 -6.63 10.97 30.66
C ILE A 252 -7.71 11.28 31.70
N ALA A 253 -8.98 11.38 31.28
CA ALA A 253 -10.08 11.73 32.18
C ALA A 253 -10.18 10.75 33.36
N PHE A 254 -10.11 9.43 33.09
CA PHE A 254 -10.20 8.41 34.13
C PHE A 254 -8.93 8.27 34.96
N THR A 255 -7.77 8.62 34.40
CA THR A 255 -6.49 8.59 35.14
C THR A 255 -6.35 9.78 36.07
N PHE A 256 -6.75 10.99 35.67
CA PHE A 256 -6.52 12.22 36.43
C PHE A 256 -7.73 12.72 37.22
N SER A 257 -8.93 12.18 37.01
CA SER A 257 -10.10 12.57 37.79
C SER A 257 -10.03 12.08 39.25
N ASN A 258 -10.56 12.92 40.15
CA ASN A 258 -10.70 12.63 41.58
C ASN A 258 -12.14 12.36 42.02
N LEU A 259 -13.10 12.33 41.07
CA LEU A 259 -14.51 12.04 41.34
C LEU A 259 -14.68 10.61 41.91
N VAL A 260 -15.57 10.47 42.89
CA VAL A 260 -15.77 9.20 43.62
C VAL A 260 -16.35 8.13 42.69
N GLU A 261 -17.24 8.51 41.79
CA GLU A 261 -17.86 7.63 40.80
C GLU A 261 -16.82 7.04 39.86
N ILE A 262 -15.89 7.86 39.37
CA ILE A 262 -14.80 7.42 38.49
C ILE A 262 -13.83 6.50 39.22
N LYS A 263 -13.55 6.77 40.50
CA LYS A 263 -12.72 5.87 41.34
C LYS A 263 -13.38 4.50 41.51
N ASN A 264 -14.70 4.44 41.65
CA ASN A 264 -15.44 3.18 41.73
C ASN A 264 -15.34 2.38 40.43
N ILE A 265 -15.50 3.04 39.27
CA ILE A 265 -15.32 2.40 37.95
C ILE A 265 -13.89 1.88 37.79
N ASN A 266 -12.90 2.71 38.14
CA ASN A 266 -11.48 2.36 38.10
C ASN A 266 -11.11 1.17 39.00
N GLY A 267 -11.98 0.79 39.94
CA GLY A 267 -11.83 -0.40 40.76
C GLY A 267 -12.10 -1.71 40.01
N TYR A 268 -12.85 -1.67 38.90
CA TYR A 268 -13.25 -2.84 38.11
C TYR A 268 -12.79 -2.77 36.64
N PHE A 269 -12.49 -1.57 36.16
CA PHE A 269 -12.07 -1.30 34.79
C PHE A 269 -10.83 -0.41 34.82
N ALA A 270 -9.70 -0.92 34.36
CA ALA A 270 -8.48 -0.12 34.30
C ALA A 270 -8.67 1.07 33.34
N PRO A 271 -8.15 2.27 33.64
CA PRO A 271 -8.19 3.40 32.71
C PRO A 271 -7.64 3.09 31.32
N ALA A 272 -6.62 2.23 31.21
CA ALA A 272 -6.08 1.78 29.92
C ALA A 272 -7.10 0.97 29.09
N GLY A 273 -8.14 0.43 29.73
CA GLY A 273 -9.25 -0.28 29.10
C GLY A 273 -10.00 0.55 28.05
N TRP A 274 -9.96 1.88 28.13
CA TRP A 274 -10.58 2.76 27.13
C TRP A 274 -9.95 2.65 25.73
N PHE A 275 -8.78 2.03 25.61
CA PHE A 275 -8.18 1.69 24.31
C PHE A 275 -8.72 0.38 23.72
N LEU A 276 -9.38 -0.50 24.49
CA LEU A 276 -9.86 -1.81 24.02
C LEU A 276 -10.71 -1.71 22.74
N PRO A 277 -11.69 -0.79 22.60
CA PRO A 277 -12.46 -0.67 21.37
C PRO A 277 -11.59 -0.35 20.15
N SER A 278 -10.62 0.57 20.31
CA SER A 278 -9.68 0.92 19.25
C SER A 278 -8.82 -0.27 18.83
N LEU A 279 -8.29 -1.02 19.79
CA LEU A 279 -7.44 -2.18 19.53
C LEU A 279 -8.20 -3.28 18.78
N VAL A 280 -9.41 -3.60 19.24
CA VAL A 280 -10.28 -4.59 18.58
C VAL A 280 -10.61 -4.14 17.17
N VAL A 281 -11.07 -2.90 16.99
CA VAL A 281 -11.45 -2.38 15.67
C VAL A 281 -10.25 -2.40 14.72
N CYS A 282 -9.09 -1.88 15.13
CA CYS A 282 -7.88 -1.85 14.29
C CYS A 282 -7.43 -3.25 13.85
N GLN A 283 -7.46 -4.24 14.76
CA GLN A 283 -7.13 -5.63 14.43
C GLN A 283 -8.15 -6.23 13.46
N GLN A 284 -9.44 -6.04 13.74
CA GLN A 284 -10.53 -6.64 12.96
C GLN A 284 -10.62 -6.04 11.54
N VAL A 285 -10.46 -4.73 11.37
CA VAL A 285 -10.49 -4.10 10.05
C VAL A 285 -9.29 -4.51 9.18
N LEU A 286 -8.12 -4.80 9.78
CA LEU A 286 -6.95 -5.30 9.05
C LEU A 286 -7.17 -6.71 8.46
N ILE A 287 -8.02 -7.52 9.09
CA ILE A 287 -8.25 -8.92 8.69
C ILE A 287 -9.54 -9.09 7.89
N ILE A 288 -10.68 -8.63 8.44
CA ILE A 288 -12.01 -8.87 7.86
C ILE A 288 -12.15 -8.23 6.49
N ILE A 289 -11.66 -7.00 6.31
CA ILE A 289 -11.82 -6.27 5.04
C ILE A 289 -11.16 -7.01 3.85
N PRO A 290 -9.85 -7.36 3.90
CA PRO A 290 -9.25 -8.14 2.83
C PRO A 290 -9.92 -9.52 2.66
N LEU A 291 -10.25 -10.22 3.76
CA LEU A 291 -10.89 -11.53 3.69
C LEU A 291 -12.26 -11.48 2.99
N ARG A 292 -13.13 -10.54 3.37
CA ARG A 292 -14.45 -10.36 2.77
C ARG A 292 -14.36 -10.16 1.25
N LYS A 293 -13.36 -9.41 0.79
CA LYS A 293 -13.12 -9.20 -0.63
C LYS A 293 -12.68 -10.49 -1.32
N THR A 294 -11.76 -11.26 -0.72
CA THR A 294 -11.33 -12.56 -1.29
C THR A 294 -12.47 -13.56 -1.40
N LEU A 295 -13.33 -13.67 -0.37
CA LEU A 295 -14.46 -14.60 -0.35
C LEU A 295 -15.53 -14.24 -1.38
N ARG A 296 -15.81 -12.95 -1.59
CA ARG A 296 -16.71 -12.50 -2.66
C ARG A 296 -16.17 -12.87 -4.05
N LEU A 297 -14.88 -12.67 -4.28
CA LEU A 297 -14.24 -13.02 -5.55
C LEU A 297 -14.26 -14.53 -5.83
N GLN A 298 -14.13 -15.37 -4.79
CA GLN A 298 -14.24 -16.82 -4.93
C GLN A 298 -15.68 -17.28 -5.22
N ARG A 299 -16.67 -16.74 -4.51
CA ARG A 299 -18.08 -17.04 -4.78
C ARG A 299 -18.52 -16.64 -6.19
N GLY A 300 -18.00 -15.52 -6.70
CA GLY A 300 -18.22 -15.11 -8.10
C GLY A 300 -17.56 -16.04 -9.14
N ARG A 301 -16.43 -16.68 -8.80
CA ARG A 301 -15.77 -17.69 -9.67
C ARG A 301 -16.45 -19.07 -9.61
N GLN A 302 -17.21 -19.36 -8.56
CA GLN A 302 -18.00 -20.58 -8.41
C GLN A 302 -19.40 -20.49 -9.04
N ALA A 303 -19.83 -19.32 -9.53
CA ALA A 303 -20.89 -19.28 -10.53
C ALA A 303 -20.35 -19.98 -11.79
N PRO A 304 -21.08 -20.93 -12.39
CA PRO A 304 -20.49 -21.88 -13.31
C PRO A 304 -19.87 -21.17 -14.51
N GLN A 305 -18.53 -21.16 -14.55
CA GLN A 305 -17.79 -21.17 -15.80
C GLN A 305 -18.21 -22.46 -16.48
N THR A 306 -19.20 -22.36 -17.36
CA THR A 306 -19.62 -23.45 -18.22
C THR A 306 -18.41 -23.79 -19.07
N SER A 307 -17.82 -24.94 -18.77
CA SER A 307 -16.74 -25.57 -19.52
C SER A 307 -17.06 -25.50 -21.01
N GLU A 308 -16.15 -24.91 -21.78
CA GLU A 308 -16.12 -25.07 -23.23
C GLU A 308 -15.74 -26.52 -23.55
N THR A 309 -16.69 -27.46 -23.44
CA THR A 309 -16.63 -28.82 -24.01
C THR A 309 -17.95 -29.57 -23.77
N ASP A 310 -19.11 -28.94 -24.03
CA ASP A 310 -20.32 -29.72 -24.28
C ASP A 310 -20.69 -29.59 -25.75
N SER A 311 -20.48 -30.71 -26.41
CA SER A 311 -20.74 -31.07 -27.79
C SER A 311 -22.00 -30.45 -28.39
N LEU A 312 -21.81 -29.94 -29.60
CA LEU A 312 -22.80 -29.78 -30.65
C LEU A 312 -23.64 -31.06 -30.80
N THR A 313 -24.76 -31.19 -30.10
CA THR A 313 -26.00 -31.89 -30.49
C THR A 313 -26.86 -32.16 -29.26
N SER A 314 -27.91 -31.36 -29.05
CA SER A 314 -29.20 -31.87 -28.58
C SER A 314 -30.27 -30.79 -28.73
N THR A 315 -31.06 -30.94 -29.78
CA THR A 315 -32.41 -30.40 -29.91
C THR A 315 -33.26 -30.99 -28.78
N GLN A 316 -33.78 -30.17 -27.86
CA GLN A 316 -35.14 -30.33 -27.32
C GLN A 316 -35.56 -29.14 -26.46
N SER A 317 -36.78 -28.70 -26.73
CA SER A 317 -37.58 -27.65 -26.13
C SER A 317 -38.08 -28.00 -24.73
N SER A 318 -38.15 -27.02 -23.82
CA SER A 318 -39.36 -26.74 -23.02
C SER A 318 -39.16 -25.52 -22.10
N MET A 319 -40.24 -24.78 -21.96
CA MET A 319 -40.39 -23.48 -21.30
C MET A 319 -40.27 -23.58 -19.78
N SER A 320 -39.69 -22.56 -19.10
CA SER A 320 -40.29 -21.92 -17.91
C SER A 320 -39.40 -20.79 -17.34
N GLY A 321 -39.98 -19.58 -17.30
CA GLY A 321 -39.71 -18.43 -16.41
C GLY A 321 -38.34 -18.18 -15.77
N LYS A 322 -37.56 -17.24 -16.35
CA LYS A 322 -36.85 -16.11 -15.69
C LYS A 322 -35.96 -15.38 -16.71
N SER A 323 -36.51 -14.34 -17.34
CA SER A 323 -35.92 -13.67 -18.52
C SER A 323 -34.68 -12.80 -18.22
N THR A 324 -34.50 -12.28 -17.00
CA THR A 324 -33.44 -11.29 -16.75
C THR A 324 -32.04 -11.89 -16.61
N THR A 325 -31.91 -13.08 -16.02
CA THR A 325 -30.60 -13.72 -15.76
C THR A 325 -30.00 -14.38 -17.00
N VAL A 326 -30.85 -14.94 -17.87
CA VAL A 326 -30.41 -15.64 -19.10
C VAL A 326 -29.95 -14.64 -20.16
N VAL A 327 -30.64 -13.50 -20.31
CA VAL A 327 -30.25 -12.42 -21.23
C VAL A 327 -28.94 -11.78 -20.77
N PHE A 328 -28.79 -11.47 -19.48
CA PHE A 328 -27.54 -10.95 -18.91
C PHE A 328 -26.37 -11.89 -19.16
N SER A 329 -26.55 -13.22 -19.01
CA SER A 329 -25.49 -14.20 -19.24
C SER A 329 -25.05 -14.32 -20.71
N LYS A 330 -25.98 -14.22 -21.68
CA LYS A 330 -25.66 -14.23 -23.11
C LYS A 330 -24.97 -12.92 -23.54
N GLU A 331 -25.42 -11.79 -23.02
CA GLU A 331 -24.82 -10.48 -23.30
C GLU A 331 -23.41 -10.37 -22.69
N LEU A 332 -23.20 -10.90 -21.47
CA LEU A 332 -21.87 -11.02 -20.86
C LEU A 332 -20.95 -11.91 -21.68
N LYS A 333 -21.41 -13.08 -22.15
CA LYS A 333 -20.60 -13.97 -22.98
C LYS A 333 -20.18 -13.33 -24.31
N SER A 334 -21.06 -12.58 -24.95
CA SER A 334 -20.76 -11.85 -26.20
C SER A 334 -19.77 -10.70 -25.97
N LYS A 335 -20.02 -9.85 -24.96
CA LYS A 335 -19.15 -8.69 -24.64
C LYS A 335 -17.84 -9.07 -23.95
N ALA A 336 -17.76 -10.22 -23.29
CA ALA A 336 -16.54 -10.73 -22.67
C ALA A 336 -15.71 -11.62 -23.62
N SER A 337 -16.00 -11.62 -24.92
CA SER A 337 -15.24 -12.38 -25.94
C SER A 337 -13.87 -11.76 -26.24
N MET A 338 -12.95 -12.56 -26.79
CA MET A 338 -11.60 -12.10 -27.17
C MET A 338 -11.67 -11.02 -28.26
N GLN A 339 -12.59 -11.18 -29.23
CA GLN A 339 -12.80 -10.20 -30.29
C GLN A 339 -13.25 -8.84 -29.73
N ALA A 340 -14.11 -8.83 -28.71
CA ALA A 340 -14.52 -7.59 -28.05
C ALA A 340 -13.35 -6.89 -27.33
N LEU A 341 -12.45 -7.68 -26.70
CA LEU A 341 -11.22 -7.14 -26.11
C LEU A 341 -10.30 -6.55 -27.20
N GLU A 342 -10.06 -7.26 -28.29
CA GLU A 342 -9.22 -6.77 -29.40
C GLU A 342 -9.79 -5.50 -30.02
N PHE A 343 -11.11 -5.44 -30.20
CA PHE A 343 -11.80 -4.24 -30.66
C PHE A 343 -11.58 -3.06 -29.70
N SER A 344 -11.71 -3.28 -28.38
CA SER A 344 -11.44 -2.26 -27.36
C SER A 344 -9.98 -1.85 -27.34
N ILE A 345 -9.03 -2.79 -27.47
CA ILE A 345 -7.61 -2.48 -27.59
C ILE A 345 -7.35 -1.60 -28.81
N GLN A 346 -8.03 -1.82 -29.94
CA GLN A 346 -7.81 -1.03 -31.15
C GLN A 346 -8.44 0.37 -31.11
N HIS A 347 -9.66 0.48 -30.56
CA HIS A 347 -10.50 1.67 -30.70
C HIS A 347 -10.74 2.44 -29.38
N SER A 348 -10.78 1.76 -28.23
CA SER A 348 -11.25 2.34 -26.96
C SER A 348 -10.57 1.75 -25.72
N ILE A 349 -9.23 1.85 -25.65
CA ILE A 349 -8.44 1.27 -24.55
C ILE A 349 -8.40 2.12 -23.28
N GLU A 350 -8.60 3.44 -23.38
CA GLU A 350 -8.45 4.37 -22.25
C GLU A 350 -9.44 4.14 -21.09
N PRO A 351 -10.74 3.84 -21.33
CA PRO A 351 -11.67 3.46 -20.26
C PRO A 351 -11.21 2.22 -19.49
N LEU A 352 -10.70 1.21 -20.21
CA LEU A 352 -10.16 -0.01 -19.62
C LEU A 352 -8.92 0.28 -18.76
N ILE A 353 -8.00 1.15 -19.21
CA ILE A 353 -6.84 1.62 -18.42
C ILE A 353 -7.31 2.36 -17.17
N ALA A 354 -8.26 3.29 -17.30
CA ALA A 354 -8.76 4.06 -16.18
C ALA A 354 -9.41 3.17 -15.11
N TRP A 355 -10.20 2.18 -15.56
CA TRP A 355 -10.82 1.21 -14.68
C TRP A 355 -9.79 0.30 -13.99
N ALA A 356 -8.82 -0.25 -14.75
CA ALA A 356 -7.80 -1.12 -14.20
C ALA A 356 -6.89 -0.38 -13.21
N ALA A 357 -6.51 0.86 -13.50
CA ALA A 357 -5.71 1.71 -12.63
C ALA A 357 -6.45 2.07 -11.34
N ALA A 358 -7.76 2.29 -11.39
CA ALA A 358 -8.55 2.69 -10.22
C ALA A 358 -9.03 1.51 -9.36
N ARG A 359 -9.39 0.38 -9.99
CA ARG A 359 -10.08 -0.73 -9.31
C ARG A 359 -9.19 -1.95 -9.03
N GLU A 360 -8.34 -2.34 -9.98
CA GLU A 360 -7.58 -3.59 -9.92
C GLU A 360 -6.08 -3.37 -9.65
N PHE A 361 -5.56 -2.16 -9.86
CA PHE A 361 -4.13 -1.83 -9.78
C PHE A 361 -3.25 -2.74 -10.67
N THR A 362 -3.75 -3.02 -11.88
CA THR A 362 -3.07 -3.83 -12.90
C THR A 362 -3.00 -3.11 -14.25
N ALA A 363 -2.91 -1.77 -14.24
CA ALA A 363 -2.92 -0.98 -15.46
C ALA A 363 -1.66 -1.19 -16.31
N GLU A 364 -0.56 -1.66 -15.74
CA GLU A 364 0.70 -1.94 -16.44
C GLU A 364 0.51 -2.87 -17.63
N ASN A 365 -0.35 -3.89 -17.49
CA ASN A 365 -0.63 -4.83 -18.56
C ASN A 365 -1.35 -4.16 -19.75
N ILE A 366 -2.35 -3.33 -19.48
CA ILE A 366 -3.14 -2.68 -20.54
C ILE A 366 -2.37 -1.51 -21.16
N ILE A 367 -1.58 -0.79 -20.36
CA ILE A 367 -0.68 0.26 -20.84
C ILE A 367 0.37 -0.34 -21.76
N PHE A 368 0.96 -1.50 -21.42
CA PHE A 368 1.84 -2.22 -22.32
C PHE A 368 1.18 -2.56 -23.66
N LEU A 369 -0.06 -3.10 -23.65
CA LEU A 369 -0.81 -3.35 -24.88
C LEU A 369 -1.03 -2.06 -25.70
N ARG A 370 -1.33 -0.94 -25.03
CA ARG A 370 -1.46 0.38 -25.69
C ARG A 370 -0.16 0.80 -26.36
N GLU A 371 0.96 0.74 -25.65
CA GLU A 371 2.25 1.21 -26.15
C GLU A 371 2.77 0.33 -27.29
N VAL A 372 2.64 -0.99 -27.20
CA VAL A 372 3.02 -1.90 -28.29
C VAL A 372 2.12 -1.71 -29.52
N ARG A 373 0.81 -1.51 -29.32
CA ARG A 373 -0.11 -1.17 -30.41
C ARG A 373 0.29 0.14 -31.09
N ASN A 374 0.64 1.17 -30.32
CA ASN A 374 1.07 2.46 -30.85
C ASN A 374 2.41 2.34 -31.59
N PHE A 375 3.35 1.57 -31.04
CA PHE A 375 4.62 1.24 -31.67
C PHE A 375 4.41 0.55 -33.02
N LYS A 376 3.59 -0.51 -33.08
CA LYS A 376 3.25 -1.18 -34.34
C LYS A 376 2.56 -0.26 -35.35
N LYS A 377 1.56 0.53 -34.92
CA LYS A 377 0.89 1.49 -35.80
C LYS A 377 1.84 2.51 -36.42
N LYS A 378 2.92 2.86 -35.71
CA LYS A 378 3.94 3.82 -36.15
C LYS A 378 4.94 3.20 -37.14
N TRP A 379 5.39 1.99 -36.88
CA TRP A 379 6.54 1.40 -37.59
C TRP A 379 6.15 0.36 -38.65
N SER A 380 5.07 -0.40 -38.44
CA SER A 380 4.64 -1.48 -39.35
C SER A 380 4.27 -1.02 -40.78
N PRO A 381 3.70 0.19 -41.01
CA PRO A 381 3.40 0.65 -42.37
C PRO A 381 4.65 0.95 -43.23
N LEU A 382 5.85 1.00 -42.63
CA LEU A 382 7.08 1.36 -43.33
C LEU A 382 7.73 0.11 -43.96
N ASN A 383 7.50 -0.09 -45.27
CA ASN A 383 8.08 -1.22 -46.01
C ASN A 383 9.61 -1.21 -46.07
N THR A 384 10.23 -0.02 -46.07
CA THR A 384 11.68 0.17 -46.08
C THR A 384 12.08 1.18 -45.01
N VAL A 385 12.81 0.72 -43.99
CA VAL A 385 13.21 1.54 -42.85
C VAL A 385 14.66 2.01 -43.05
N SER A 386 14.88 3.32 -43.07
CA SER A 386 16.25 3.88 -43.15
C SER A 386 17.06 3.56 -41.89
N THR A 387 18.40 3.65 -41.95
CA THR A 387 19.26 3.42 -40.78
C THR A 387 18.90 4.34 -39.60
N ALA A 388 18.54 5.60 -39.88
CA ALA A 388 18.12 6.55 -38.85
C ALA A 388 16.76 6.17 -38.24
N GLN A 389 15.80 5.78 -39.08
CA GLN A 389 14.49 5.30 -38.63
C GLN A 389 14.61 4.00 -37.82
N ARG A 390 15.48 3.07 -38.21
CA ARG A 390 15.74 1.81 -37.49
C ARG A 390 16.32 2.09 -36.10
N ARG A 391 17.21 3.07 -35.97
CA ARG A 391 17.74 3.53 -34.67
C ARG A 391 16.66 4.16 -33.80
N GLN A 392 15.81 5.01 -34.37
CA GLN A 392 14.69 5.61 -33.64
C GLN A 392 13.72 4.54 -33.15
N MET A 393 13.34 3.59 -34.01
CA MET A 393 12.51 2.44 -33.66
C MET A 393 13.12 1.62 -32.51
N PHE A 394 14.42 1.36 -32.57
CA PHE A 394 15.14 0.65 -31.52
C PHE A 394 15.15 1.41 -30.19
N ASN A 395 15.36 2.73 -30.21
CA ASN A 395 15.31 3.56 -29.01
C ASN A 395 13.91 3.57 -28.38
N GLU A 396 12.85 3.71 -29.18
CA GLU A 396 11.47 3.67 -28.68
C GLU A 396 11.13 2.29 -28.07
N ALA A 397 11.54 1.20 -28.73
CA ALA A 397 11.35 -0.15 -28.22
C ALA A 397 12.12 -0.38 -26.90
N SER A 398 13.38 0.06 -26.83
CA SER A 398 14.17 -0.06 -25.61
C SER A 398 13.55 0.73 -24.44
N LEU A 399 12.95 1.89 -24.71
CA LEU A 399 12.24 2.68 -23.70
C LEU A 399 11.07 1.88 -23.12
N ILE A 400 10.22 1.30 -23.99
CA ILE A 400 9.10 0.43 -23.58
C ILE A 400 9.62 -0.72 -22.72
N PHE A 401 10.71 -1.38 -23.14
CA PHE A 401 11.34 -2.47 -22.39
C PHE A 401 11.79 -2.03 -20.99
N PHE A 402 12.55 -0.94 -20.87
CA PHE A 402 13.06 -0.48 -19.58
C PHE A 402 11.97 0.06 -18.65
N THR A 403 10.89 0.64 -19.16
CA THR A 403 9.87 1.25 -18.30
C THR A 403 8.69 0.35 -17.98
N LEU A 404 8.40 -0.68 -18.79
CA LEU A 404 7.25 -1.57 -18.60
C LEU A 404 7.61 -3.04 -18.40
N ILE A 405 8.78 -3.51 -18.83
CA ILE A 405 9.13 -4.94 -18.84
C ILE A 405 10.24 -5.27 -17.85
N ASN A 406 11.32 -4.49 -17.84
CA ASN A 406 12.51 -4.82 -17.07
C ASN A 406 12.26 -4.67 -15.55
N PRO A 407 12.42 -5.74 -14.74
CA PRO A 407 12.10 -5.73 -13.32
C PRO A 407 13.02 -4.84 -12.47
N PHE A 408 14.18 -4.43 -13.00
CA PHE A 408 15.14 -3.58 -12.29
C PHE A 408 14.90 -2.08 -12.51
N THR A 409 14.25 -1.71 -13.62
CA THR A 409 14.09 -0.31 -14.04
C THR A 409 12.63 0.14 -14.04
N ALA A 410 11.68 -0.76 -14.32
CA ALA A 410 10.25 -0.45 -14.32
C ALA A 410 9.70 -0.28 -12.90
N GLU A 411 8.81 0.70 -12.69
CA GLU A 411 8.12 0.89 -11.41
C GLU A 411 7.13 -0.25 -11.12
N SER A 412 6.41 -0.69 -12.16
CA SER A 412 5.46 -1.81 -12.11
C SER A 412 5.66 -2.66 -13.37
N PRO A 413 6.58 -3.63 -13.36
CA PRO A 413 6.86 -4.47 -14.53
C PRO A 413 5.69 -5.41 -14.84
N ILE A 414 5.41 -5.63 -16.12
CA ILE A 414 4.48 -6.66 -16.58
C ILE A 414 4.98 -8.07 -16.24
N ASN A 415 4.06 -9.00 -16.02
CA ASN A 415 4.39 -10.39 -15.74
C ASN A 415 4.37 -11.22 -17.03
N ILE A 416 5.54 -11.47 -17.62
CA ILE A 416 5.71 -12.29 -18.83
C ILE A 416 6.55 -13.55 -18.56
N GLU A 417 6.43 -14.55 -19.43
CA GLU A 417 7.23 -15.77 -19.33
C GLU A 417 8.74 -15.46 -19.41
N TYR A 418 9.53 -16.17 -18.61
CA TYR A 418 10.97 -16.00 -18.55
C TYR A 418 11.67 -16.13 -19.91
N LYS A 419 11.21 -17.03 -20.79
CA LYS A 419 11.78 -17.21 -22.13
C LYS A 419 11.62 -15.95 -22.99
N ILE A 420 10.43 -15.35 -22.97
CA ILE A 420 10.12 -14.10 -23.69
C ILE A 420 10.97 -12.96 -23.11
N PHE A 421 11.00 -12.84 -21.78
CA PHE A 421 11.82 -11.85 -21.10
C PHE A 421 13.31 -11.97 -21.48
N LYS A 422 13.84 -13.20 -21.51
CA LYS A 422 15.24 -13.45 -21.85
C LYS A 422 15.61 -13.06 -23.28
N LYS A 423 14.72 -13.31 -24.23
CA LYS A 423 14.90 -12.86 -25.61
C LYS A 423 14.98 -11.32 -25.68
N LEU A 424 14.02 -10.63 -25.05
CA LEU A 424 14.02 -9.16 -25.00
C LEU A 424 15.26 -8.61 -24.28
N GLN A 425 15.67 -9.22 -23.18
CA GLN A 425 16.87 -8.85 -22.43
C GLN A 425 18.13 -8.98 -23.29
N ALA A 426 18.25 -10.04 -24.10
CA ALA A 426 19.38 -10.21 -25.01
C ALA A 426 19.40 -9.13 -26.10
N THR A 427 18.25 -8.80 -26.69
CA THR A 427 18.14 -7.77 -27.73
C THR A 427 18.57 -6.38 -27.24
N PHE A 428 18.22 -6.02 -26.00
CA PHE A 428 18.52 -4.70 -25.42
C PHE A 428 19.75 -4.68 -24.51
N ALA A 429 20.54 -5.75 -24.46
CA ALA A 429 21.70 -5.87 -23.57
C ALA A 429 22.77 -4.78 -23.81
N GLY A 430 22.89 -4.29 -25.04
CA GLY A 430 23.83 -3.23 -25.42
C GLY A 430 23.34 -1.81 -25.14
N VAL A 431 22.12 -1.63 -24.58
CA VAL A 431 21.53 -0.32 -24.30
C VAL A 431 21.66 0.00 -22.81
N GLU A 432 22.20 1.16 -22.50
CA GLU A 432 22.25 1.70 -21.14
C GLU A 432 20.98 2.50 -20.85
N PHE A 433 20.37 2.28 -19.69
CA PHE A 433 19.21 3.04 -19.24
C PHE A 433 19.64 4.08 -18.20
N ASP A 434 19.55 5.36 -18.54
CA ASP A 434 19.80 6.46 -17.59
C ASP A 434 18.46 7.03 -17.08
N PRO A 435 18.07 6.74 -15.84
CA PRO A 435 16.84 7.27 -15.28
C PRO A 435 16.93 8.75 -14.90
N TYR A 436 18.12 9.36 -14.89
CA TYR A 436 18.33 10.71 -14.40
C TYR A 436 18.08 11.77 -15.47
N MET A 437 17.60 12.93 -15.03
CA MET A 437 17.47 14.07 -15.92
C MET A 437 18.85 14.48 -16.43
N PRO A 438 19.05 14.56 -17.76
CA PRO A 438 20.31 15.01 -18.33
C PRO A 438 20.68 16.44 -17.87
N ARG A 439 21.95 16.68 -17.53
CA ARG A 439 22.43 18.02 -17.15
C ARG A 439 22.98 18.77 -18.37
N SER A 440 22.61 20.05 -18.52
CA SER A 440 23.47 21.01 -19.24
C SER A 440 24.68 21.33 -18.35
N LYS A 441 25.88 21.45 -18.92
CA LYS A 441 27.09 21.84 -18.14
C LYS A 441 27.07 23.31 -17.70
N THR A 442 26.17 24.13 -18.25
CA THR A 442 26.05 25.57 -17.98
C THR A 442 24.58 25.95 -17.79
N PRO A 443 24.24 26.80 -16.79
CA PRO A 443 22.86 27.21 -16.49
C PRO A 443 22.11 27.87 -17.67
N ASP A 444 22.84 28.49 -18.61
CA ASP A 444 22.24 29.37 -19.63
C ASP A 444 22.20 28.79 -21.07
N ASN A 445 22.53 27.52 -21.27
CA ASN A 445 22.35 26.87 -22.59
C ASN A 445 21.22 25.84 -22.53
N LEU A 446 20.05 26.24 -23.02
CA LEU A 446 18.90 25.37 -23.39
C LEU A 446 19.19 24.45 -24.59
N LYS A 447 20.48 24.20 -24.90
CA LYS A 447 20.84 23.23 -25.93
C LYS A 447 20.81 21.84 -25.33
N SER A 448 19.93 21.05 -25.94
CA SER A 448 19.73 19.60 -25.86
C SER A 448 20.82 18.83 -25.11
N PRO A 449 20.44 17.87 -24.26
CA PRO A 449 21.41 17.02 -23.61
C PRO A 449 22.34 16.38 -24.64
N ILE A 450 23.62 16.28 -24.27
CA ILE A 450 24.62 15.57 -25.08
C ILE A 450 24.03 14.19 -25.38
N LEU A 451 23.76 13.90 -26.66
CA LEU A 451 23.26 12.61 -27.10
C LEU A 451 24.35 11.58 -26.79
N ARG A 452 24.17 10.80 -25.72
CA ARG A 452 25.08 9.71 -25.39
C ARG A 452 24.66 8.51 -26.21
N GLU A 453 25.59 7.99 -27.02
CA GLU A 453 25.31 6.82 -27.86
C GLU A 453 24.88 5.63 -27.00
N ASN A 454 23.85 4.91 -27.46
CA ASN A 454 23.27 3.73 -26.79
C ASN A 454 22.76 3.98 -25.36
N VAL A 455 22.48 5.23 -24.98
CA VAL A 455 21.84 5.58 -23.71
C VAL A 455 20.41 6.03 -23.96
N VAL A 456 19.47 5.50 -23.18
CA VAL A 456 18.05 5.84 -23.30
C VAL A 456 17.55 6.43 -22.00
N CYS A 457 16.94 7.61 -22.10
CA CYS A 457 16.45 8.39 -20.96
C CYS A 457 14.93 8.55 -21.01
N PRO A 458 14.19 8.28 -19.92
CA PRO A 458 12.73 8.49 -19.87
C PRO A 458 12.31 9.97 -19.84
N TRP A 459 13.29 10.87 -19.80
CA TRP A 459 13.12 12.33 -19.88
C TRP A 459 13.07 12.86 -21.31
N GLU A 460 13.50 12.05 -22.29
CA GLU A 460 13.44 12.41 -23.70
C GLU A 460 12.06 12.10 -24.30
N ASP A 461 11.52 13.01 -25.11
CA ASP A 461 10.24 12.80 -25.79
C ASP A 461 10.45 12.12 -27.15
N THR A 462 10.91 10.87 -27.12
CA THR A 462 11.20 10.08 -28.33
C THR A 462 9.94 9.44 -28.91
N LEU A 463 8.97 9.06 -28.06
CA LEU A 463 7.77 8.34 -28.48
C LEU A 463 6.84 9.18 -29.37
N SER A 464 6.72 10.49 -29.09
CA SER A 464 5.86 11.42 -29.83
C SER A 464 6.50 11.88 -31.16
N ARG A 465 7.81 11.67 -31.34
CA ARG A 465 8.54 12.13 -32.52
C ARG A 465 7.97 11.46 -33.78
N PRO A 466 7.64 12.21 -34.85
CA PRO A 466 7.20 11.62 -36.10
C PRO A 466 8.27 10.70 -36.70
N THR A 467 7.87 9.83 -37.62
CA THR A 467 8.80 9.01 -38.43
C THR A 467 9.49 9.90 -39.46
N SER A 468 10.29 10.87 -39.02
CA SER A 468 10.87 11.90 -39.89
C SER A 468 11.88 11.33 -40.87
N ILE A 469 11.75 11.70 -42.15
CA ILE A 469 12.76 11.59 -43.20
C ILE A 469 13.68 12.84 -43.21
N ASP A 470 13.30 13.94 -42.53
CA ASP A 470 14.04 15.21 -42.58
C ASP A 470 15.35 15.17 -41.79
N SER A 471 16.38 14.73 -42.49
CA SER A 471 17.80 14.95 -42.18
C SER A 471 18.22 16.41 -42.44
N ASN A 472 17.53 17.40 -41.85
CA ASN A 472 17.88 18.82 -41.99
C ASN A 472 18.32 19.47 -40.67
N HIS A 473 18.71 18.69 -39.67
CA HIS A 473 19.68 19.17 -38.68
C HIS A 473 21.07 18.72 -39.11
N THR A 474 21.74 19.61 -39.83
CA THR A 474 23.18 19.66 -40.07
C THR A 474 23.94 19.53 -38.76
N THR A 475 24.24 18.30 -38.37
CA THR A 475 25.48 17.94 -37.70
C THR A 475 26.00 16.71 -38.41
N SER A 476 26.80 16.97 -39.44
CA SER A 476 27.79 16.06 -39.98
C SER A 476 28.63 15.51 -38.82
N SER A 477 28.20 14.37 -38.28
CA SER A 477 29.06 13.48 -37.50
C SER A 477 29.12 12.18 -38.29
N THR A 478 30.10 12.15 -39.18
CA THR A 478 30.71 10.94 -39.76
C THR A 478 31.40 10.14 -38.66
N SER A 479 30.66 9.74 -37.63
CA SER A 479 31.13 8.86 -36.56
C SER A 479 29.94 8.20 -35.86
N SER A 480 29.66 6.95 -36.23
CA SER A 480 29.42 5.88 -35.25
C SER A 480 29.13 4.59 -36.01
N THR A 481 30.21 3.88 -36.33
CA THR A 481 30.25 2.43 -36.56
C THR A 481 29.99 1.63 -35.27
N ARG A 482 29.43 2.26 -34.21
CA ARG A 482 29.32 1.69 -32.86
C ARG A 482 27.90 1.59 -32.28
N SER A 483 26.89 2.20 -32.90
CA SER A 483 25.47 1.93 -32.57
C SER A 483 24.93 0.80 -33.44
N ILE A 484 25.31 -0.44 -33.07
CA ILE A 484 24.86 -1.64 -33.76
C ILE A 484 23.46 -1.97 -33.22
N VAL A 485 22.43 -1.55 -33.95
CA VAL A 485 21.08 -2.14 -33.78
C VAL A 485 21.20 -3.61 -34.22
N PRO A 486 20.82 -4.60 -33.39
CA PRO A 486 20.89 -6.01 -33.77
C PRO A 486 20.19 -6.25 -35.11
N SER A 487 20.78 -7.08 -35.98
CA SER A 487 20.19 -7.42 -37.29
C SER A 487 18.82 -8.09 -37.13
N GLU A 488 18.66 -8.90 -36.08
CA GLU A 488 17.42 -9.60 -35.72
C GLU A 488 16.31 -8.68 -35.18
N PHE A 489 16.58 -7.39 -34.95
CA PHE A 489 15.57 -6.45 -34.49
C PHE A 489 14.57 -6.09 -35.59
N THR A 490 13.28 -6.27 -35.30
CA THR A 490 12.15 -5.93 -36.17
C THR A 490 11.05 -5.23 -35.37
N ASP A 491 10.02 -4.71 -36.05
CA ASP A 491 8.83 -4.16 -35.43
C ASP A 491 7.96 -5.20 -34.71
N GLU A 492 8.22 -6.49 -34.93
CA GLU A 492 7.57 -7.64 -34.27
C GLU A 492 8.21 -8.05 -32.94
N ILE A 493 9.20 -7.30 -32.44
CA ILE A 493 9.99 -7.63 -31.24
C ILE A 493 9.12 -7.94 -30.01
N PHE A 494 7.93 -7.32 -29.90
CA PHE A 494 7.04 -7.47 -28.76
C PHE A 494 5.91 -8.49 -28.94
N ASP A 495 5.80 -9.17 -30.08
CA ASP A 495 4.59 -9.95 -30.43
C ASP A 495 4.30 -11.07 -29.45
N ALA A 496 5.32 -11.85 -29.07
CA ALA A 496 5.17 -12.90 -28.07
C ALA A 496 4.73 -12.35 -26.71
N ALA A 497 5.27 -11.19 -26.30
CA ALA A 497 4.89 -10.54 -25.05
C ALA A 497 3.47 -9.94 -25.15
N PHE A 498 3.11 -9.36 -26.29
CA PHE A 498 1.79 -8.79 -26.56
C PHE A 498 0.70 -9.86 -26.46
N GLU A 499 0.88 -11.00 -27.12
CA GLU A 499 -0.08 -12.12 -27.05
C GLU A 499 -0.20 -12.70 -25.64
N SER A 500 0.94 -12.89 -24.94
CA SER A 500 0.95 -13.35 -23.56
C SER A 500 0.17 -12.41 -22.62
N ILE A 501 0.38 -11.10 -22.74
CA ILE A 501 -0.31 -10.11 -21.90
C ILE A 501 -1.76 -9.92 -22.32
N LYS A 502 -2.08 -9.96 -23.61
CA LYS A 502 -3.46 -9.91 -24.12
C LYS A 502 -4.28 -11.05 -23.53
N TYR A 503 -3.74 -12.27 -23.53
CA TYR A 503 -4.39 -13.42 -22.90
C TYR A 503 -4.54 -13.26 -21.37
N LEU A 504 -3.52 -12.70 -20.69
CA LEU A 504 -3.60 -12.42 -19.25
C LEU A 504 -4.72 -11.41 -18.92
N VAL A 505 -4.81 -10.33 -19.70
CA VAL A 505 -5.86 -9.30 -19.56
C VAL A 505 -7.23 -9.90 -19.86
N PHE A 506 -7.34 -10.72 -20.91
CA PHE A 506 -8.56 -11.43 -21.28
C PHE A 506 -9.08 -12.35 -20.19
N THR A 507 -8.20 -13.09 -19.52
CA THR A 507 -8.59 -14.07 -18.50
C THR A 507 -8.85 -13.45 -17.12
N ASN A 508 -8.21 -12.33 -16.79
CA ASN A 508 -8.28 -11.76 -15.43
C ASN A 508 -9.02 -10.42 -15.33
N THR A 509 -8.76 -9.51 -16.27
CA THR A 509 -9.17 -8.10 -16.15
C THR A 509 -10.42 -7.82 -16.97
N TRP A 510 -10.49 -8.31 -18.21
CA TRP A 510 -11.57 -8.03 -19.17
C TRP A 510 -12.95 -8.47 -18.68
N PRO A 511 -13.15 -9.69 -18.15
CA PRO A 511 -14.48 -10.13 -17.71
C PRO A 511 -15.01 -9.27 -16.55
N ARG A 512 -14.11 -8.83 -15.65
CA ARG A 512 -14.45 -7.97 -14.52
C ARG A 512 -14.77 -6.54 -14.96
N TYR A 513 -14.08 -6.05 -15.99
CA TYR A 513 -14.37 -4.75 -16.60
C TYR A 513 -15.76 -4.75 -17.23
N VAL A 514 -16.07 -5.76 -18.04
CA VAL A 514 -17.38 -5.91 -18.70
C VAL A 514 -18.50 -6.03 -17.68
N ASP A 515 -18.33 -6.87 -16.65
CA ASP A 515 -19.30 -7.01 -15.55
C ASP A 515 -19.52 -5.66 -14.82
N ALA A 516 -18.44 -4.92 -14.54
CA ALA A 516 -18.52 -3.61 -13.92
C ALA A 516 -19.21 -2.55 -14.80
N GLU A 517 -19.01 -2.60 -16.11
CA GLU A 517 -19.68 -1.70 -17.05
C GLU A 517 -21.18 -1.98 -17.14
N LEU A 518 -21.56 -3.26 -17.21
CA LEU A 518 -22.95 -3.67 -17.28
C LEU A 518 -23.69 -3.35 -15.99
N THR A 519 -23.08 -3.59 -14.83
CA THR A 519 -23.65 -3.23 -13.53
C THR A 519 -23.69 -1.73 -13.27
N SER A 520 -22.87 -0.93 -13.95
CA SER A 520 -22.94 0.54 -13.87
C SER A 520 -24.00 1.14 -14.78
N LYS A 521 -24.48 0.40 -15.79
CA LYS A 521 -25.48 0.85 -16.77
C LYS A 521 -26.90 0.34 -16.45
N ALA A 522 -27.02 -0.68 -15.61
CA ALA A 522 -28.26 -1.12 -14.97
C ALA A 522 -28.53 -0.28 -13.71
#